data_AF-A0A814R4V3-F1
#
_entry.id   AF-A0A814R4V3-F1
#
_cell.length_a   1.000
_cell.length_b   1.000
_cell.length_c   1.000
_cell.angle_alpha   90.00
_cell.angle_beta   90.00
_cell.angle_gamma   90.00
#
_symmetry.space_group_name_H-M   'P 1'
#
loop_
_entity.id
_entity.type
_entity.pdbx_description
1 polymer ?
#
loop_
_entity_poly.entity_id
_entity_poly.type
_entity_poly.pdbx_seq_one_letter_code
_entity_poly.pdbx_strand_id
1 'polypeptide(L)'
;MEQEYELGNINEGILMLLWNTADQTLLVPTFLKCGLAKRVVAWLAQSTKLTEKSRQPLISIIHNIARHDDGADELNNHGVIDVIKQYQKTGLEKENSRSLVASMALALLSTPEQLKTDKKGMNIVLNQLLQLVMNATKSDEYRHDGFHVSEPLAVMVKMFVVEERTLDYVLCHAETEPSSDMFSTIHLFASLLFDFSQALKGTNRLEQFTLIAIFNILWSISFQPIYAQELIKNQQLIETIKHFIDENYEQKILEQYKPRSMEGIKEAAHGILHNLKIDNQIETTFNNQSTVLDALISNPLKDISSKPWIMISYCHDNNTFCDTILSFLSKRNDAFDIWIDRTHCQTAGDLWESIADGMERACIIVCLVSSQYFESKSCRKEFIYAADTLKKTIVPVLLENFKPKGWLGIRIPDMKYIRFRDLQPEQTKMVELLNTILLSLKSMDHENLPSPSQHHAVTLSIADTTAEETSILRPFDQWTSTGNDVAAWFAHHRISRKLRDLFEFQTGKEMLDYAELLIKDREKQMNIYEKIFAEKYNGSEMPPHEFYRFATAMEQLLNDNRSSLSSVNKNASIPIKSSTCIIL
;
A
#
# COMPACT_ATOMS: atom_id res chain seq x y z
N MET A 1 46.85 21.62 13.16
CA MET A 1 45.62 21.97 12.43
C MET A 1 44.49 21.21 13.08
N GLU A 2 43.98 21.73 14.17
CA GLU A 2 42.70 21.28 14.74
C GLU A 2 41.63 21.88 13.84
N GLN A 3 40.93 21.03 13.09
CA GLN A 3 39.74 21.45 12.36
C GLN A 3 38.68 21.80 13.40
N GLU A 4 38.33 23.09 13.50
CA GLU A 4 37.10 23.52 14.12
C GLU A 4 35.95 22.74 13.46
N TYR A 5 35.39 21.78 14.18
CA TYR A 5 34.07 21.24 13.85
C TYR A 5 33.07 22.39 14.06
N GLU A 6 32.84 23.18 13.03
CA GLU A 6 31.86 24.26 13.07
C GLU A 6 30.49 23.69 13.44
N LEU A 7 29.83 24.30 14.43
CA LEU A 7 28.48 23.94 14.90
C LEU A 7 27.46 23.76 13.74
N GLY A 8 27.69 24.41 12.60
CA GLY A 8 26.89 24.25 11.38
C GLY A 8 26.92 22.83 10.79
N ASN A 9 28.08 22.16 10.79
CA ASN A 9 28.23 20.80 10.26
C ASN A 9 27.52 19.77 11.15
N ILE A 10 27.52 19.97 12.47
CA ILE A 10 26.78 19.13 13.42
C ILE A 10 25.26 19.27 13.19
N ASN A 11 24.77 20.50 12.97
CA ASN A 11 23.35 20.73 12.68
C ASN A 11 22.90 20.07 11.38
N GLU A 12 23.72 20.15 10.31
CA GLU A 12 23.45 19.47 9.04
C GLU A 12 23.43 17.95 9.21
N GLY A 13 24.40 17.37 9.91
CA GLY A 13 24.45 15.93 10.21
C GLY A 13 23.24 15.44 11.01
N ILE A 14 22.78 16.22 12.00
CA ILE A 14 21.57 15.92 12.78
C ILE A 14 20.31 15.97 11.89
N LEU A 15 20.19 16.99 11.02
CA LEU A 15 19.06 17.08 10.11
C LEU A 15 19.02 15.93 9.10
N MET A 16 20.18 15.50 8.59
CA MET A 16 20.27 14.31 7.72
C MET A 16 19.88 13.04 8.46
N LEU A 17 20.33 12.85 9.70
CA LEU A 17 19.92 11.72 10.53
C LEU A 17 18.41 11.73 10.77
N LEU A 18 17.83 12.88 11.11
CA LEU A 18 16.39 13.02 11.31
C LEU A 18 15.61 12.78 10.02
N TRP A 19 16.08 13.27 8.88
CA TRP A 19 15.46 13.02 7.58
C TRP A 19 15.44 11.52 7.25
N ASN A 20 16.58 10.85 7.31
CA ASN A 20 16.71 9.43 7.01
C ASN A 20 15.89 8.54 7.95
N THR A 21 15.81 8.91 9.23
CA THR A 21 15.05 8.13 10.22
C THR A 21 13.55 8.43 10.18
N ALA A 22 13.14 9.66 9.86
CA ALA A 22 11.74 10.02 9.62
C ALA A 22 11.15 9.28 8.41
N ASP A 23 12.01 8.84 7.47
CA ASP A 23 11.56 8.06 6.32
C ASP A 23 10.87 6.74 6.74
N GLN A 24 11.26 6.16 7.88
CA GLN A 24 10.60 5.01 8.47
C GLN A 24 9.33 5.44 9.22
N THR A 25 8.17 5.31 8.57
CA THR A 25 6.86 5.74 9.11
C THR A 25 6.52 5.11 10.46
N LEU A 26 7.01 3.88 10.74
CA LEU A 26 6.86 3.22 12.04
C LEU A 26 7.52 3.99 13.21
N LEU A 27 8.49 4.86 12.94
CA LEU A 27 9.14 5.68 13.96
C LEU A 27 8.40 7.00 14.23
N VAL A 28 7.43 7.38 13.39
CA VAL A 28 6.70 8.64 13.54
C VAL A 28 6.08 8.80 14.92
N PRO A 29 5.36 7.81 15.50
CA PRO A 29 4.82 7.94 16.86
C PRO A 29 5.89 8.28 17.92
N THR A 30 7.12 7.77 17.76
CA THR A 30 8.25 8.10 18.65
C THR A 30 8.70 9.54 18.43
N PHE A 31 8.78 10.00 17.19
CA PHE A 31 9.11 11.39 16.87
C PHE A 31 8.06 12.39 17.39
N LEU A 32 6.78 12.04 17.36
CA LEU A 32 5.71 12.86 17.92
C LEU A 32 5.86 13.00 19.43
N LYS A 33 6.14 11.90 20.15
CA LYS A 33 6.43 11.94 21.60
C LYS A 33 7.62 12.82 21.95
N CYS A 34 8.63 12.88 21.08
CA CYS A 34 9.80 13.76 21.24
C CYS A 34 9.53 15.23 20.84
N GLY A 35 8.33 15.55 20.35
CA GLY A 35 7.95 16.89 19.89
C GLY A 35 8.62 17.31 18.58
N LEU A 36 9.04 16.36 17.74
CA LEU A 36 9.74 16.67 16.49
C LEU A 36 8.86 17.47 15.53
N ALA A 37 7.57 17.13 15.38
CA ALA A 37 6.63 17.83 14.51
C ALA A 37 6.56 19.33 14.81
N LYS A 38 6.38 19.70 16.09
CA LYS A 38 6.41 21.10 16.53
C LYS A 38 7.73 21.79 16.19
N ARG A 39 8.86 21.12 16.45
CA ARG A 39 10.21 21.69 16.26
C ARG A 39 10.53 21.92 14.80
N VAL A 40 10.25 20.94 13.93
CA VAL A 40 10.54 21.05 12.49
C VAL A 40 9.71 22.15 11.84
N VAL A 41 8.44 22.31 12.23
CA VAL A 41 7.60 23.43 11.78
C VAL A 41 8.17 24.77 12.22
N ALA A 42 8.57 24.89 13.48
CA ALA A 42 9.19 26.12 14.01
C ALA A 42 10.53 26.44 13.34
N TRP A 43 11.34 25.44 13.01
CA TRP A 43 12.61 25.61 12.29
C TRP A 43 12.38 26.04 10.84
N LEU A 44 11.43 25.41 10.13
CA LEU A 44 11.08 25.81 8.77
C LEU A 44 10.48 27.22 8.73
N ALA A 45 9.68 27.62 9.72
CA ALA A 45 9.13 28.98 9.80
C ALA A 45 10.22 30.07 9.94
N GLN A 46 11.41 29.70 10.43
CA GLN A 46 12.57 30.59 10.55
C GLN A 46 13.54 30.47 9.36
N SER A 47 13.12 29.83 8.26
CA SER A 47 13.99 29.46 7.13
C SER A 47 14.69 30.61 6.42
N THR A 48 14.23 31.85 6.57
CA THR A 48 14.91 33.02 6.00
C THR A 48 16.30 33.24 6.59
N LYS A 49 16.62 32.60 7.73
CA LYS A 49 17.92 32.60 8.38
C LYS A 49 18.74 31.34 8.08
N LEU A 50 18.20 30.38 7.33
CA LEU A 50 18.81 29.08 7.05
C LEU A 50 19.33 29.01 5.61
N THR A 51 20.41 28.27 5.40
CA THR A 51 20.93 27.94 4.07
C THR A 51 20.01 26.96 3.35
N GLU A 52 20.02 26.92 2.01
CA GLU A 52 19.24 25.92 1.26
C GLU A 52 19.56 24.47 1.68
N LYS A 53 20.84 24.19 2.00
CA LYS A 53 21.28 22.89 2.53
C LYS A 53 20.59 22.48 3.84
N SER A 54 20.18 23.46 4.66
CA SER A 54 19.42 23.21 5.89
C SER A 54 17.91 23.21 5.65
N ARG A 55 17.43 23.95 4.64
CA ARG A 55 16.01 24.09 4.32
C ARG A 55 15.42 22.83 3.69
N GLN A 56 16.14 22.19 2.77
CA GLN A 56 15.65 21.00 2.06
C GLN A 56 15.42 19.79 3.01
N PRO A 57 16.33 19.44 3.93
CA PRO A 57 16.06 18.38 4.90
C PRO A 57 14.83 18.66 5.77
N LEU A 58 14.58 19.92 6.16
CA LEU A 58 13.42 20.28 6.99
C LEU A 58 12.10 20.00 6.27
N ILE A 59 11.99 20.37 4.98
CA ILE A 59 10.77 20.08 4.21
C ILE A 59 10.62 18.58 3.95
N SER A 60 11.71 17.85 3.75
CA SER A 60 11.68 16.39 3.62
C SER A 60 11.28 15.68 4.92
N ILE A 61 11.74 16.16 6.08
CA ILE A 61 11.28 15.64 7.39
C ILE A 61 9.78 15.87 7.55
N ILE A 62 9.27 17.05 7.21
CA ILE A 62 7.84 17.36 7.26
C ILE A 62 7.06 16.43 6.34
N HIS A 63 7.51 16.24 5.10
CA HIS A 63 6.91 15.30 4.16
C HIS A 63 6.86 13.87 4.74
N ASN A 64 7.99 13.38 5.28
CA ASN A 64 8.08 12.03 5.80
C ASN A 64 7.18 11.80 7.02
N ILE A 65 7.08 12.78 7.92
CA ILE A 65 6.13 12.75 9.06
C ILE A 65 4.68 12.79 8.54
N ALA A 66 4.38 13.60 7.53
CA ALA A 66 3.04 13.74 6.97
C ALA A 66 2.53 12.49 6.22
N ARG A 67 3.40 11.54 5.87
CA ARG A 67 2.97 10.22 5.35
C ARG A 67 2.28 9.36 6.41
N HIS A 68 2.46 9.69 7.69
CA HIS A 68 1.73 9.07 8.79
C HIS A 68 0.59 9.98 9.23
N ASP A 69 -0.59 9.42 9.43
CA ASP A 69 -1.81 10.15 9.77
C ASP A 69 -1.69 10.96 11.07
N ASP A 70 -1.24 10.35 12.18
CA ASP A 70 -0.96 11.10 13.42
C ASP A 70 0.09 12.21 13.21
N GLY A 71 1.04 11.97 12.30
CA GLY A 71 2.05 12.95 11.94
C GLY A 71 1.44 14.14 11.19
N ALA A 72 0.55 13.88 10.23
CA ALA A 72 -0.19 14.90 9.51
C ALA A 72 -1.08 15.73 10.44
N ASP A 73 -1.80 15.08 11.36
CA ASP A 73 -2.65 15.73 12.36
C ASP A 73 -1.82 16.63 13.29
N GLU A 74 -0.71 16.12 13.83
CA GLU A 74 0.16 16.89 14.73
C GLU A 74 0.82 18.07 14.00
N LEU A 75 1.31 17.87 12.77
CA LEU A 75 1.87 18.97 11.96
C LEU A 75 0.81 20.06 11.68
N ASN A 76 -0.43 19.66 11.37
CA ASN A 76 -1.55 20.59 11.16
C ASN A 76 -1.89 21.38 12.43
N ASN A 77 -1.82 20.75 13.62
CA ASN A 77 -1.99 21.44 14.90
C ASN A 77 -0.94 22.56 15.12
N HIS A 78 0.22 22.47 14.48
CA HIS A 78 1.28 23.50 14.53
C HIS A 78 1.27 24.47 13.34
N GLY A 79 0.22 24.46 12.51
CA GLY A 79 0.05 25.43 11.41
C GLY A 79 1.01 25.24 10.24
N VAL A 80 1.47 24.01 10.00
CA VAL A 80 2.48 23.68 8.97
C VAL A 80 2.13 24.15 7.56
N ILE A 81 0.84 24.18 7.19
CA ILE A 81 0.41 24.49 5.81
C ILE A 81 0.85 25.89 5.40
N ASP A 82 0.65 26.88 6.28
CA ASP A 82 1.02 28.27 5.99
C ASP A 82 2.55 28.43 5.93
N VAL A 83 3.27 27.68 6.75
CA VAL A 83 4.75 27.63 6.75
C VAL A 83 5.27 27.05 5.43
N ILE A 84 4.71 25.94 4.93
CA ILE A 84 5.12 25.37 3.63
C ILE A 84 4.77 26.33 2.48
N LYS A 85 3.60 26.98 2.50
CA LYS A 85 3.23 27.98 1.49
C LYS A 85 4.20 29.16 1.49
N GLN A 86 4.65 29.62 2.66
CA GLN A 86 5.66 30.66 2.77
C GLN A 86 7.03 30.18 2.28
N TYR A 87 7.40 28.94 2.60
CA TYR A 87 8.61 28.29 2.11
C TYR A 87 8.65 28.28 0.57
N GLN A 88 7.56 27.89 -0.09
CA GLN A 88 7.46 27.87 -1.56
C GLN A 88 7.56 29.28 -2.19
N LYS A 89 7.12 30.33 -1.49
CA LYS A 89 7.23 31.73 -1.96
C LYS A 89 8.64 32.33 -1.83
N THR A 90 9.48 31.76 -0.98
CA THR A 90 10.80 32.31 -0.61
C THR A 90 11.96 31.50 -1.20
N GLY A 91 11.68 30.49 -2.03
CA GLY A 91 12.70 29.74 -2.75
C GLY A 91 13.31 30.57 -3.87
N LEU A 92 14.62 30.44 -4.08
CA LEU A 92 15.37 31.07 -5.19
C LEU A 92 15.08 30.41 -6.56
N GLU A 93 14.13 29.48 -6.64
CA GLU A 93 13.73 28.88 -7.90
C GLU A 93 12.96 29.92 -8.72
N LYS A 94 13.19 29.95 -10.04
CA LYS A 94 12.48 30.81 -11.01
C LYS A 94 11.00 30.86 -10.66
N GLU A 95 10.34 32.01 -10.82
CA GLU A 95 8.95 32.38 -10.41
C GLU A 95 7.83 31.33 -10.60
N ASN A 96 8.08 30.19 -11.27
CA ASN A 96 7.15 29.11 -11.57
C ASN A 96 7.55 27.68 -11.10
N SER A 97 8.67 27.46 -10.42
CA SER A 97 9.06 26.12 -9.93
C SER A 97 8.69 25.94 -8.46
N ARG A 98 7.70 25.07 -8.18
CA ARG A 98 7.36 24.64 -6.82
C ARG A 98 8.18 23.41 -6.48
N SER A 99 8.80 23.37 -5.30
CA SER A 99 9.41 22.14 -4.77
C SER A 99 8.38 21.01 -4.72
N LEU A 100 8.69 19.89 -5.40
CA LEU A 100 7.81 18.72 -5.45
C LEU A 100 7.56 18.12 -4.07
N VAL A 101 8.59 18.03 -3.22
CA VAL A 101 8.47 17.55 -1.84
C VAL A 101 7.51 18.41 -1.02
N ALA A 102 7.64 19.73 -1.12
CA ALA A 102 6.75 20.66 -0.45
C ALA A 102 5.30 20.50 -0.93
N SER A 103 5.13 20.27 -2.23
CA SER A 103 3.83 20.04 -2.85
C SER A 103 3.19 18.70 -2.41
N MET A 104 3.97 17.63 -2.35
CA MET A 104 3.53 16.33 -1.81
C MET A 104 3.14 16.44 -0.34
N ALA A 105 3.94 17.12 0.47
CA ALA A 105 3.61 17.40 1.86
C ALA A 105 2.29 18.17 1.98
N LEU A 106 2.10 19.24 1.20
CA LEU A 106 0.84 19.99 1.17
C LEU A 106 -0.34 19.11 0.77
N ALA A 107 -0.19 18.22 -0.21
CA ALA A 107 -1.26 17.31 -0.62
C ALA A 107 -1.66 16.34 0.50
N LEU A 108 -0.70 15.81 1.26
CA LEU A 108 -0.96 14.94 2.41
C LEU A 108 -1.64 15.69 3.57
N LEU A 109 -1.27 16.96 3.78
CA LEU A 109 -1.74 17.79 4.90
C LEU A 109 -3.07 18.51 4.65
N SER A 110 -3.44 18.73 3.38
CA SER A 110 -4.55 19.61 3.02
C SER A 110 -5.92 18.94 3.13
N THR A 111 -6.88 19.72 3.65
CA THR A 111 -8.31 19.39 3.61
C THR A 111 -8.91 19.54 2.21
N PRO A 112 -10.05 18.89 1.89
CA PRO A 112 -10.77 19.12 0.63
C PRO A 112 -11.03 20.59 0.30
N GLU A 113 -11.38 21.43 1.28
CA GLU A 113 -11.62 22.86 1.03
C GLU A 113 -10.35 23.55 0.54
N GLN A 114 -9.23 23.31 1.23
CA GLN A 114 -7.94 23.90 0.88
C GLN A 114 -7.49 23.44 -0.50
N LEU A 115 -7.65 22.15 -0.79
CA LEU A 115 -7.44 21.58 -2.11
C LEU A 115 -8.29 22.33 -3.15
N LYS A 116 -9.62 22.40 -2.97
CA LYS A 116 -10.54 23.10 -3.90
C LYS A 116 -10.14 24.54 -4.22
N THR A 117 -9.50 25.25 -3.30
CA THR A 117 -9.06 26.64 -3.50
C THR A 117 -7.79 26.78 -4.34
N ASP A 118 -6.89 25.79 -4.37
CA ASP A 118 -5.63 25.81 -5.15
C ASP A 118 -5.65 24.81 -6.32
N LYS A 119 -6.70 24.86 -7.16
CA LYS A 119 -6.86 23.94 -8.31
C LYS A 119 -5.64 23.93 -9.23
N LYS A 120 -5.12 25.11 -9.59
CA LYS A 120 -3.98 25.22 -10.49
C LYS A 120 -2.72 24.60 -9.87
N GLY A 121 -2.48 24.87 -8.59
CA GLY A 121 -1.38 24.26 -7.86
C GLY A 121 -1.47 22.75 -7.84
N MET A 122 -2.62 22.21 -7.47
CA MET A 122 -2.83 20.76 -7.42
C MET A 122 -2.64 20.08 -8.77
N ASN A 123 -3.15 20.67 -9.86
CA ASN A 123 -2.99 20.10 -11.19
C ASN A 123 -1.52 19.96 -11.58
N ILE A 124 -0.68 20.97 -11.28
CA ILE A 124 0.77 20.91 -11.51
C ILE A 124 1.38 19.74 -10.73
N VAL A 125 0.99 19.55 -9.47
CA VAL A 125 1.48 18.44 -8.64
C VAL A 125 1.04 17.11 -9.22
N LEU A 126 -0.25 16.95 -9.57
CA LEU A 126 -0.78 15.72 -10.16
C LEU A 126 -0.08 15.36 -11.48
N ASN A 127 0.23 16.34 -12.32
CA ASN A 127 1.00 16.15 -13.56
C ASN A 127 2.41 15.61 -13.24
N GLN A 128 3.10 16.20 -12.28
CA GLN A 128 4.43 15.76 -11.85
C GLN A 128 4.41 14.34 -11.24
N LEU A 129 3.41 14.04 -10.40
CA LEU A 129 3.26 12.72 -9.80
C LEU A 129 2.98 11.66 -10.87
N LEU A 130 2.07 11.92 -11.81
CA LEU A 130 1.80 10.99 -12.90
C LEU A 130 3.04 10.80 -13.79
N GLN A 131 3.79 11.87 -14.08
CA GLN A 131 5.04 11.77 -14.84
C GLN A 131 6.07 10.87 -14.16
N LEU A 132 6.23 10.97 -12.84
CA LEU A 132 7.12 10.08 -12.09
C LEU A 132 6.67 8.63 -12.17
N VAL A 133 5.37 8.38 -12.03
CA VAL A 133 4.78 7.04 -12.16
C VAL A 133 4.97 6.48 -13.58
N MET A 134 4.84 7.31 -14.63
CA MET A 134 5.14 6.93 -16.02
C MET A 134 6.62 6.64 -16.26
N ASN A 135 7.53 7.34 -15.57
CA ASN A 135 8.95 7.07 -15.68
C ASN A 135 9.31 5.76 -14.98
N ALA A 136 8.65 5.45 -13.86
CA ALA A 136 8.83 4.21 -13.12
C ALA A 136 8.48 2.94 -13.93
N THR A 137 7.69 3.04 -15.00
CA THR A 137 7.46 1.90 -15.92
C THR A 137 8.54 1.77 -17.00
N LYS A 138 9.48 2.72 -17.13
CA LYS A 138 10.52 2.71 -18.16
C LYS A 138 11.79 1.99 -17.71
N SER A 139 12.17 2.09 -16.45
CA SER A 139 13.32 1.38 -15.87
C SER A 139 13.20 1.28 -14.34
N ASP A 140 13.92 0.31 -13.77
CA ASP A 140 14.02 0.15 -12.31
C ASP A 140 14.73 1.34 -11.64
N GLU A 141 15.61 2.04 -12.35
CA GLU A 141 16.27 3.25 -11.85
C GLU A 141 15.23 4.30 -11.43
N TYR A 142 14.24 4.57 -12.29
CA TYR A 142 13.16 5.52 -11.96
C TYR A 142 12.23 5.03 -10.85
N ARG A 143 12.28 3.75 -10.46
CA ARG A 143 11.49 3.21 -9.34
C ARG A 143 12.15 3.49 -8.00
N HIS A 144 13.47 3.64 -7.97
CA HIS A 144 14.27 3.63 -6.74
C HIS A 144 15.16 4.86 -6.55
N ASP A 145 15.59 5.53 -7.62
CA ASP A 145 16.49 6.67 -7.54
C ASP A 145 15.72 7.99 -7.31
N GLY A 146 16.10 8.68 -6.23
CA GLY A 146 15.40 9.88 -5.78
C GLY A 146 14.21 9.53 -4.90
N PHE A 147 12.99 9.67 -5.43
CA PHE A 147 11.77 9.26 -4.74
C PHE A 147 11.43 7.83 -5.14
N HIS A 148 11.20 6.97 -4.15
CA HIS A 148 10.65 5.66 -4.48
C HIS A 148 9.24 5.82 -5.05
N VAL A 149 8.87 5.08 -6.10
CA VAL A 149 7.56 5.21 -6.78
C VAL A 149 6.36 5.07 -5.85
N SER A 150 6.53 4.39 -4.71
CA SER A 150 5.50 4.26 -3.69
C SER A 150 5.06 5.59 -3.07
N GLU A 151 5.94 6.59 -2.99
CA GLU A 151 5.64 7.90 -2.42
C GLU A 151 4.65 8.71 -3.28
N PRO A 152 4.90 8.96 -4.58
CA PRO A 152 3.93 9.65 -5.42
C PRO A 152 2.60 8.89 -5.53
N LEU A 153 2.62 7.55 -5.60
CA LEU A 153 1.41 6.74 -5.61
C LEU A 153 0.58 6.93 -4.33
N ALA A 154 1.23 6.99 -3.16
CA ALA A 154 0.52 7.19 -1.90
C ALA A 154 -0.17 8.56 -1.81
N VAL A 155 0.50 9.61 -2.30
CA VAL A 155 -0.10 10.95 -2.41
C VAL A 155 -1.31 10.92 -3.36
N MET A 156 -1.20 10.27 -4.52
CA MET A 156 -2.30 10.12 -5.47
C MET A 156 -3.50 9.40 -4.84
N VAL A 157 -3.28 8.31 -4.10
CA VAL A 157 -4.36 7.60 -3.39
C VAL A 157 -5.09 8.53 -2.42
N LYS A 158 -4.38 9.29 -1.58
CA LYS A 158 -4.99 10.27 -0.66
C LYS A 158 -5.83 11.28 -1.44
N MET A 159 -5.30 11.84 -2.53
CA MET A 159 -6.00 12.81 -3.36
C MET A 159 -7.29 12.24 -3.98
N PHE A 160 -7.24 11.04 -4.52
CA PHE A 160 -8.41 10.39 -5.13
C PHE A 160 -9.51 10.07 -4.12
N VAL A 161 -9.14 9.81 -2.87
CA VAL A 161 -10.11 9.59 -1.78
C VAL A 161 -10.75 10.90 -1.32
N VAL A 162 -9.94 11.96 -1.16
CA VAL A 162 -10.34 13.23 -0.53
C VAL A 162 -11.09 14.16 -1.50
N GLU A 163 -10.71 14.20 -2.78
CA GLU A 163 -11.34 15.04 -3.80
C GLU A 163 -11.55 14.27 -5.11
N GLU A 164 -12.79 13.86 -5.35
CA GLU A 164 -13.19 12.99 -6.47
C GLU A 164 -12.78 13.50 -7.86
N ARG A 165 -12.72 14.82 -8.07
CA ARG A 165 -12.30 15.42 -9.35
C ARG A 165 -10.81 15.25 -9.66
N THR A 166 -9.98 14.97 -8.66
CA THR A 166 -8.54 14.75 -8.89
C THR A 166 -8.29 13.49 -9.69
N LEU A 167 -9.11 12.44 -9.49
CA LEU A 167 -9.03 11.21 -10.27
C LEU A 167 -9.37 11.46 -11.74
N ASP A 168 -10.51 12.12 -12.01
CA ASP A 168 -10.90 12.48 -13.38
C ASP A 168 -9.87 13.41 -14.05
N TYR A 169 -9.29 14.36 -13.30
CA TYR A 169 -8.20 15.17 -13.82
C TYR A 169 -6.99 14.32 -14.22
N VAL A 170 -6.52 13.42 -13.35
CA VAL A 170 -5.37 12.56 -13.65
C VAL A 170 -5.62 11.67 -14.86
N LEU A 171 -6.80 11.05 -14.94
CA LEU A 171 -7.12 10.14 -16.04
C LEU A 171 -7.31 10.87 -17.37
N CYS A 172 -7.96 12.03 -17.38
CA CYS A 172 -8.46 12.63 -18.62
C CYS A 172 -7.73 13.92 -19.04
N HIS A 173 -7.03 14.59 -18.13
CA HIS A 173 -6.58 15.97 -18.32
C HIS A 173 -5.13 16.24 -17.85
N ALA A 174 -4.42 15.24 -17.34
CA ALA A 174 -3.05 15.41 -16.89
C ALA A 174 -2.14 15.77 -18.05
N GLU A 175 -1.23 16.72 -17.82
CA GLU A 175 -0.24 17.17 -18.80
C GLU A 175 1.08 16.44 -18.55
N THR A 176 1.31 15.36 -19.29
CA THR A 176 2.52 14.51 -19.20
C THR A 176 3.25 14.40 -20.54
N GLU A 177 4.47 13.90 -20.50
CA GLU A 177 5.28 13.56 -21.66
C GLU A 177 5.70 12.06 -21.63
N PRO A 178 5.19 11.23 -22.57
CA PRO A 178 4.21 11.57 -23.61
C PRO A 178 2.83 11.92 -23.03
N SER A 179 1.99 12.59 -23.83
CA SER A 179 0.62 12.93 -23.43
C SER A 179 -0.18 11.68 -23.07
N SER A 180 -0.80 11.67 -21.90
CA SER A 180 -1.69 10.61 -21.45
C SER A 180 -3.16 10.96 -21.71
N ASP A 181 -3.96 9.91 -21.83
CA ASP A 181 -5.42 9.95 -21.87
C ASP A 181 -5.99 8.89 -20.90
N MET A 182 -7.33 8.81 -20.82
CA MET A 182 -8.01 7.88 -19.91
C MET A 182 -7.54 6.44 -20.11
N PHE A 183 -7.39 6.00 -21.36
CA PHE A 183 -7.03 4.63 -21.71
C PHE A 183 -5.60 4.31 -21.31
N SER A 184 -4.65 5.13 -21.79
CA SER A 184 -3.22 4.97 -21.49
C SER A 184 -2.92 5.08 -20.00
N THR A 185 -3.63 5.93 -19.27
CA THR A 185 -3.45 6.08 -17.81
C THR A 185 -3.99 4.87 -17.04
N ILE A 186 -5.15 4.32 -17.42
CA ILE A 186 -5.66 3.07 -16.81
C ILE A 186 -4.70 1.91 -17.11
N HIS A 187 -4.22 1.81 -18.35
CA HIS A 187 -3.24 0.79 -18.73
C HIS A 187 -1.90 0.94 -18.00
N LEU A 188 -1.46 2.16 -17.72
CA LEU A 188 -0.26 2.44 -16.92
C LEU A 188 -0.36 1.79 -15.53
N PHE A 189 -1.46 2.00 -14.81
CA PHE A 189 -1.65 1.41 -13.48
C PHE A 189 -1.79 -0.11 -13.54
N ALA A 190 -2.41 -0.66 -14.58
CA ALA A 190 -2.46 -2.10 -14.81
C ALA A 190 -1.06 -2.70 -15.06
N SER A 191 -0.23 -2.03 -15.88
CA SER A 191 1.15 -2.45 -16.13
C SER A 191 1.99 -2.44 -14.86
N LEU A 192 1.86 -1.38 -14.04
CA LEU A 192 2.52 -1.31 -12.74
C LEU A 192 2.07 -2.45 -11.81
N LEU A 193 0.79 -2.83 -11.82
CA LEU A 193 0.36 -3.98 -11.04
C LEU A 193 1.11 -5.25 -11.46
N PHE A 194 1.30 -5.47 -12.76
CA PHE A 194 2.04 -6.62 -13.27
C PHE A 194 3.51 -6.58 -12.84
N ASP A 195 4.16 -5.41 -12.97
CA ASP A 195 5.55 -5.18 -12.57
C ASP A 195 5.81 -5.50 -11.09
N PHE A 196 4.85 -5.16 -10.22
CA PHE A 196 4.94 -5.35 -8.77
C PHE A 196 4.18 -6.59 -8.26
N SER A 197 3.64 -7.43 -9.15
CA SER A 197 2.81 -8.61 -8.77
C SER A 197 3.56 -9.62 -7.88
N GLN A 198 4.89 -9.65 -7.97
CA GLN A 198 5.73 -10.55 -7.17
C GLN A 198 6.25 -9.91 -5.88
N ALA A 199 5.91 -8.65 -5.58
CA ALA A 199 6.43 -7.91 -4.42
C ALA A 199 6.21 -8.63 -3.08
N LEU A 200 5.09 -9.35 -2.95
CA LEU A 200 4.78 -10.12 -1.73
C LEU A 200 5.63 -11.38 -1.55
N LYS A 201 6.39 -11.82 -2.56
CA LYS A 201 7.38 -12.91 -2.42
C LYS A 201 8.72 -12.41 -1.89
N GLY A 202 8.97 -11.10 -1.98
CA GLY A 202 10.19 -10.46 -1.51
C GLY A 202 10.09 -9.89 -0.10
N THR A 203 11.20 -9.35 0.38
CA THR A 203 11.30 -8.68 1.70
C THR A 203 11.42 -7.16 1.59
N ASN A 204 11.17 -6.58 0.41
CA ASN A 204 11.24 -5.14 0.19
C ASN A 204 9.91 -4.47 0.58
N ARG A 205 9.90 -3.77 1.72
CA ARG A 205 8.72 -3.05 2.23
C ARG A 205 8.17 -2.04 1.24
N LEU A 206 9.05 -1.31 0.54
CA LEU A 206 8.63 -0.27 -0.39
C LEU A 206 7.94 -0.85 -1.64
N GLU A 207 8.40 -2.00 -2.13
CA GLU A 207 7.71 -2.72 -3.23
C GLU A 207 6.34 -3.24 -2.79
N GLN A 208 6.25 -3.82 -1.59
CA GLN A 208 4.96 -4.27 -1.04
C GLN A 208 4.00 -3.07 -0.85
N PHE A 209 4.52 -1.92 -0.39
CA PHE A 209 3.74 -0.70 -0.26
C PHE A 209 3.31 -0.12 -1.62
N THR A 210 4.16 -0.16 -2.64
CA THR A 210 3.80 0.17 -4.03
C THR A 210 2.62 -0.67 -4.49
N LEU A 211 2.66 -1.99 -4.27
CA LEU A 211 1.58 -2.89 -4.65
C LEU A 211 0.27 -2.53 -3.95
N ILE A 212 0.29 -2.27 -2.64
CA ILE A 212 -0.88 -1.79 -1.88
C ILE A 212 -1.43 -0.50 -2.48
N ALA A 213 -0.57 0.47 -2.81
CA ALA A 213 -0.99 1.74 -3.39
C ALA A 213 -1.65 1.56 -4.77
N ILE A 214 -1.10 0.70 -5.63
CA ILE A 214 -1.65 0.40 -6.97
C ILE A 214 -3.05 -0.22 -6.85
N PHE A 215 -3.22 -1.22 -5.98
CA PHE A 215 -4.54 -1.80 -5.71
C PHE A 215 -5.54 -0.75 -5.28
N ASN A 216 -5.12 0.17 -4.41
CA ASN A 216 -5.97 1.26 -3.99
C ASN A 216 -6.28 2.23 -5.15
N ILE A 217 -5.35 2.56 -6.04
CA ILE A 217 -5.66 3.40 -7.20
C ILE A 217 -6.68 2.72 -8.12
N LEU A 218 -6.46 1.44 -8.46
CA LEU A 218 -7.38 0.66 -9.30
C LEU A 218 -8.78 0.58 -8.67
N TRP A 219 -8.86 0.46 -7.35
CA TRP A 219 -10.12 0.51 -6.64
C TRP A 219 -10.80 1.87 -6.72
N SER A 220 -10.05 2.97 -6.64
CA SER A 220 -10.59 4.32 -6.86
C SER A 220 -11.14 4.49 -8.28
N ILE A 221 -10.46 3.92 -9.29
CA ILE A 221 -10.89 3.92 -10.69
C ILE A 221 -12.20 3.14 -10.86
N SER A 222 -12.36 1.99 -10.19
CA SER A 222 -13.54 1.12 -10.36
C SER A 222 -14.86 1.73 -9.86
N PHE A 223 -14.84 2.80 -9.06
CA PHE A 223 -16.07 3.47 -8.60
C PHE A 223 -16.86 4.18 -9.69
N GLN A 224 -16.20 4.63 -10.77
CA GLN A 224 -16.86 5.37 -11.83
C GLN A 224 -17.24 4.44 -12.98
N PRO A 225 -18.53 4.38 -13.40
CA PRO A 225 -18.97 3.46 -14.44
C PRO A 225 -18.19 3.54 -15.76
N ILE A 226 -17.79 4.76 -16.17
CA ILE A 226 -17.06 4.98 -17.41
C ILE A 226 -15.68 4.32 -17.36
N TYR A 227 -14.95 4.45 -16.24
CA TYR A 227 -13.62 3.85 -16.11
C TYR A 227 -13.68 2.35 -15.78
N ALA A 228 -14.71 1.93 -15.03
CA ALA A 228 -14.96 0.51 -14.75
C ALA A 228 -15.13 -0.31 -16.04
N GLN A 229 -15.83 0.23 -17.04
CA GLN A 229 -15.97 -0.42 -18.35
C GLN A 229 -14.63 -0.62 -19.06
N GLU A 230 -13.66 0.25 -18.83
CA GLU A 230 -12.32 0.10 -19.40
C GLU A 230 -11.50 -0.96 -18.66
N LEU A 231 -11.58 -1.01 -17.32
CA LEU A 231 -10.93 -2.04 -16.52
C LEU A 231 -11.39 -3.45 -16.90
N ILE A 232 -12.69 -3.64 -17.13
CA ILE A 232 -13.29 -4.95 -17.50
C ILE A 232 -12.71 -5.51 -18.81
N LYS A 233 -12.24 -4.66 -19.73
CA LYS A 233 -11.66 -5.13 -21.00
C LYS A 233 -10.31 -5.82 -20.81
N ASN A 234 -9.60 -5.55 -19.72
CA ASN A 234 -8.29 -6.12 -19.44
C ASN A 234 -8.41 -7.44 -18.66
N GLN A 235 -8.59 -8.56 -19.36
CA GLN A 235 -8.77 -9.88 -18.74
C GLN A 235 -7.56 -10.30 -17.87
N GLN A 236 -6.33 -10.03 -18.33
CA GLN A 236 -5.12 -10.34 -17.57
C GLN A 236 -5.07 -9.60 -16.23
N LEU A 237 -5.53 -8.34 -16.19
CA LEU A 237 -5.65 -7.57 -14.97
C LEU A 237 -6.65 -8.22 -14.01
N ILE A 238 -7.83 -8.62 -14.50
CA ILE A 238 -8.86 -9.27 -13.69
C ILE A 238 -8.36 -10.59 -13.10
N GLU A 239 -7.72 -11.44 -13.90
CA GLU A 239 -7.12 -12.70 -13.43
C GLU A 239 -6.05 -12.47 -12.37
N THR A 240 -5.19 -11.45 -12.57
CA THR A 240 -4.18 -11.07 -11.59
C THR A 240 -4.82 -10.65 -10.27
N ILE A 241 -5.87 -9.83 -10.31
CA ILE A 241 -6.60 -9.37 -9.11
C ILE A 241 -7.24 -10.57 -8.38
N LYS A 242 -7.87 -11.50 -9.10
CA LYS A 242 -8.46 -12.72 -8.51
C LYS A 242 -7.42 -13.58 -7.79
N HIS A 243 -6.24 -13.74 -8.38
CA HIS A 243 -5.16 -14.51 -7.78
C HIS A 243 -4.72 -13.96 -6.40
N PHE A 244 -4.80 -12.64 -6.18
CA PHE A 244 -4.50 -12.02 -4.88
C PHE A 244 -5.58 -12.26 -3.81
N ILE A 245 -6.78 -12.68 -4.19
CA ILE A 245 -7.86 -13.08 -3.28
C ILE A 245 -7.66 -14.53 -2.84
N ASP A 246 -7.37 -15.41 -3.79
CA ASP A 246 -7.29 -16.86 -3.55
C ASP A 246 -6.06 -17.25 -2.71
N GLU A 247 -4.94 -16.53 -2.85
CA GLU A 247 -3.73 -16.78 -2.08
C GLU A 247 -3.78 -16.12 -0.69
N ASN A 248 -3.28 -16.84 0.32
CA ASN A 248 -3.14 -16.29 1.67
C ASN A 248 -1.89 -15.38 1.79
N TYR A 249 -1.95 -14.24 1.12
CA TYR A 249 -0.86 -13.26 1.04
C TYR A 249 -0.66 -12.45 2.31
N GLU A 250 -1.64 -12.38 3.22
CA GLU A 250 -1.57 -11.57 4.45
C GLU A 250 -0.33 -11.89 5.29
N GLN A 251 0.05 -13.16 5.38
CA GLN A 251 1.22 -13.60 6.15
C GLN A 251 2.55 -13.15 5.53
N LYS A 252 2.56 -12.76 4.25
CA LYS A 252 3.75 -12.30 3.53
C LYS A 252 3.92 -10.78 3.56
N ILE A 253 2.89 -10.04 4.00
CA ILE A 253 2.93 -8.58 4.11
C ILE A 253 3.76 -8.20 5.34
N LEU A 254 4.84 -7.45 5.12
CA LEU A 254 5.69 -6.95 6.17
C LEU A 254 4.98 -5.89 7.00
N GLU A 255 5.27 -5.88 8.31
CA GLU A 255 4.77 -4.83 9.20
C GLU A 255 5.24 -3.46 8.73
N GLN A 256 4.26 -2.62 8.40
CA GLN A 256 4.44 -1.25 7.95
C GLN A 256 3.17 -0.44 8.25
N TYR A 257 3.34 0.87 8.34
CA TYR A 257 2.22 1.77 8.54
C TYR A 257 1.32 1.83 7.28
N LYS A 258 0.01 1.69 7.46
CA LYS A 258 -1.02 1.81 6.41
C LYS A 258 -1.82 3.11 6.64
N PRO A 259 -1.79 4.09 5.72
CA PRO A 259 -2.60 5.30 5.84
C PRO A 259 -4.11 5.04 5.83
N ARG A 260 -4.91 5.88 6.51
CA ARG A 260 -6.39 5.85 6.54
C ARG A 260 -7.04 5.85 5.16
N SER A 261 -6.37 6.46 4.17
CA SER A 261 -6.84 6.50 2.78
C SER A 261 -6.60 5.20 1.98
N MET A 262 -5.96 4.19 2.58
CA MET A 262 -5.62 2.91 1.93
C MET A 262 -6.20 1.72 2.68
N GLU A 263 -6.59 0.71 1.91
CA GLU A 263 -6.86 -0.63 2.45
C GLU A 263 -5.81 -1.66 2.05
N GLY A 264 -5.88 -2.84 2.66
CA GLY A 264 -5.05 -3.97 2.29
C GLY A 264 -5.36 -4.48 0.88
N ILE A 265 -4.47 -5.34 0.37
CA ILE A 265 -4.56 -5.85 -0.99
C ILE A 265 -5.84 -6.65 -1.20
N LYS A 266 -6.21 -7.52 -0.26
CA LYS A 266 -7.43 -8.35 -0.38
C LYS A 266 -8.68 -7.48 -0.37
N GLU A 267 -8.78 -6.53 0.55
CA GLU A 267 -9.94 -5.63 0.65
C GLU A 267 -10.11 -4.78 -0.60
N ALA A 268 -9.01 -4.24 -1.12
CA ALA A 268 -9.01 -3.49 -2.37
C ALA A 268 -9.36 -4.39 -3.58
N ALA A 269 -8.84 -5.63 -3.63
CA ALA A 269 -9.14 -6.59 -4.69
C ALA A 269 -10.63 -6.95 -4.73
N HIS A 270 -11.22 -7.36 -3.59
CA HIS A 270 -12.65 -7.62 -3.46
C HIS A 270 -13.47 -6.38 -3.87
N GLY A 271 -13.07 -5.20 -3.38
CA GLY A 271 -13.72 -3.94 -3.71
C GLY A 271 -13.69 -3.60 -5.20
N ILE A 272 -12.59 -3.91 -5.90
CA ILE A 272 -12.50 -3.77 -7.35
C ILE A 272 -13.49 -4.71 -8.03
N LEU A 273 -13.41 -6.02 -7.78
CA LEU A 273 -14.22 -7.02 -8.49
C LEU A 273 -15.72 -6.80 -8.27
N HIS A 274 -16.13 -6.46 -7.05
CA HIS A 274 -17.51 -6.11 -6.72
C HIS A 274 -17.99 -4.88 -7.53
N ASN A 275 -17.21 -3.80 -7.57
CA ASN A 275 -17.57 -2.61 -8.33
C ASN A 275 -17.66 -2.88 -9.84
N LEU A 276 -16.84 -3.79 -10.35
CA LEU A 276 -16.87 -4.23 -11.74
C LEU A 276 -18.00 -5.23 -12.03
N LYS A 277 -18.76 -5.67 -11.02
CA LYS A 277 -19.78 -6.72 -11.11
C LYS A 277 -19.24 -8.03 -11.68
N ILE A 278 -17.97 -8.32 -11.37
CA ILE A 278 -17.27 -9.54 -11.79
C ILE A 278 -17.48 -10.68 -10.79
N ASP A 279 -18.27 -10.45 -9.73
CA ASP A 279 -18.51 -11.40 -8.63
C ASP A 279 -18.48 -12.85 -9.12
N ASN A 280 -17.43 -13.52 -8.68
CA ASN A 280 -17.26 -14.93 -8.87
C ASN A 280 -18.50 -15.60 -8.25
N GLN A 281 -19.04 -16.58 -8.97
CA GLN A 281 -19.62 -17.74 -8.34
C GLN A 281 -18.53 -18.35 -7.45
N ILE A 282 -18.35 -17.83 -6.23
CA ILE A 282 -17.62 -18.51 -5.18
C ILE A 282 -18.58 -19.61 -4.74
N GLU A 283 -18.46 -20.76 -5.40
CA GLU A 283 -18.94 -22.01 -4.83
C GLU A 283 -18.31 -22.14 -3.45
N THR A 284 -19.17 -22.00 -2.45
CA THR A 284 -18.98 -22.35 -1.06
C THR A 284 -18.06 -23.55 -0.90
N THR A 285 -16.82 -23.32 -0.50
CA THR A 285 -16.01 -24.36 0.14
C THR A 285 -16.41 -24.45 1.62
N PHE A 286 -17.66 -24.84 1.87
CA PHE A 286 -18.14 -25.30 3.18
C PHE A 286 -18.79 -26.68 3.05
N ASN A 287 -18.06 -27.64 2.47
CA ASN A 287 -18.33 -29.04 2.70
C ASN A 287 -17.76 -29.45 4.06
N ASN A 288 -18.54 -29.16 5.12
CA ASN A 288 -18.77 -30.05 6.26
C ASN A 288 -19.73 -29.39 7.27
N GLN A 289 -20.98 -29.20 6.87
CA GLN A 289 -22.16 -29.17 7.77
C GLN A 289 -23.47 -29.31 6.97
N SER A 290 -23.53 -30.29 6.07
CA SER A 290 -24.77 -30.69 5.38
C SER A 290 -25.68 -31.49 6.32
N THR A 291 -26.31 -30.81 7.27
CA THR A 291 -27.47 -31.31 8.02
C THR A 291 -28.55 -30.24 8.24
N VAL A 292 -28.27 -28.96 7.96
CA VAL A 292 -29.23 -27.87 8.14
C VAL A 292 -30.00 -27.54 6.85
N LEU A 293 -29.39 -27.74 5.68
CA LEU A 293 -29.97 -27.33 4.40
C LEU A 293 -31.16 -28.21 3.96
N ASP A 294 -31.13 -29.51 4.27
CA ASP A 294 -32.23 -30.43 3.96
C ASP A 294 -33.49 -30.15 4.82
N ALA A 295 -33.35 -29.48 5.96
CA ALA A 295 -34.48 -29.09 6.79
C ALA A 295 -35.25 -27.86 6.24
N LEU A 296 -34.60 -27.02 5.41
CA LEU A 296 -35.16 -25.75 4.93
C LEU A 296 -35.95 -25.89 3.62
N ILE A 297 -35.73 -26.95 2.83
CA ILE A 297 -36.34 -27.12 1.51
C ILE A 297 -37.77 -27.67 1.58
N SER A 298 -38.21 -28.17 2.74
CA SER A 298 -39.53 -28.81 2.90
C SER A 298 -40.66 -27.90 3.41
N ASN A 299 -40.41 -26.62 3.70
CA ASN A 299 -41.45 -25.69 4.15
C ASN A 299 -41.41 -24.36 3.38
N PRO A 300 -42.44 -24.00 2.59
CA PRO A 300 -42.57 -22.66 2.06
C PRO A 300 -42.96 -21.73 3.22
N LEU A 301 -41.98 -21.05 3.84
CA LEU A 301 -42.25 -20.09 4.90
C LEU A 301 -42.92 -18.83 4.31
N LYS A 302 -44.25 -18.85 4.31
CA LYS A 302 -45.05 -17.65 4.54
C LYS A 302 -44.89 -17.24 6.01
N ASP A 303 -44.42 -16.01 6.20
CA ASP A 303 -44.62 -15.15 7.37
C ASP A 303 -43.94 -15.56 8.70
N ILE A 304 -42.72 -15.04 8.91
CA ILE A 304 -42.23 -14.68 10.24
C ILE A 304 -41.76 -13.23 10.12
N SER A 305 -42.41 -12.32 10.83
CA SER A 305 -41.98 -10.94 11.07
C SER A 305 -40.56 -10.95 11.64
N SER A 306 -39.54 -10.91 10.77
CA SER A 306 -38.16 -10.70 11.18
C SER A 306 -38.01 -9.23 11.54
N LYS A 307 -37.46 -9.00 12.72
CA LYS A 307 -37.21 -7.67 13.27
C LYS A 307 -36.29 -6.89 12.31
N PRO A 308 -36.54 -5.59 12.03
CA PRO A 308 -35.73 -4.84 11.09
C PRO A 308 -34.29 -4.69 11.58
N TRP A 309 -33.34 -4.68 10.65
CA TRP A 309 -31.92 -4.52 10.96
C TRP A 309 -31.49 -3.09 10.70
N ILE A 310 -30.65 -2.55 11.59
CA ILE A 310 -29.90 -1.33 11.35
C ILE A 310 -28.41 -1.66 11.34
N MET A 311 -27.65 -1.02 10.46
CA MET A 311 -26.20 -1.13 10.45
C MET A 311 -25.58 0.16 10.98
N ILE A 312 -24.51 0.05 11.77
CA ILE A 312 -23.68 1.19 12.16
C ILE A 312 -22.37 1.16 11.35
N SER A 313 -22.20 2.14 10.46
CA SER A 313 -20.97 2.40 9.71
C SER A 313 -20.17 3.49 10.43
N TYR A 314 -18.89 3.23 10.72
CA TYR A 314 -18.02 4.13 11.48
C TYR A 314 -16.54 3.91 11.11
N CYS A 315 -15.69 4.89 11.41
CA CYS A 315 -14.25 4.71 11.31
C CYS A 315 -13.71 4.07 12.61
N HIS A 316 -12.77 3.14 12.50
CA HIS A 316 -12.20 2.45 13.67
C HIS A 316 -11.57 3.40 14.70
N ASP A 317 -11.08 4.57 14.28
CA ASP A 317 -10.59 5.62 15.18
C ASP A 317 -11.68 6.20 16.10
N ASN A 318 -12.96 5.97 15.77
CA ASN A 318 -14.11 6.38 16.58
C ASN A 318 -14.74 5.22 17.36
N ASN A 319 -14.00 4.12 17.57
CA ASN A 319 -14.46 2.92 18.29
C ASN A 319 -15.16 3.22 19.63
N THR A 320 -14.55 4.05 20.48
CA THR A 320 -15.09 4.41 21.80
C THR A 320 -16.44 5.11 21.72
N PHE A 321 -16.60 6.02 20.75
CA PHE A 321 -17.87 6.70 20.54
C PHE A 321 -18.91 5.74 19.94
N CYS A 322 -18.48 4.88 19.02
CA CYS A 322 -19.33 3.82 18.47
C CYS A 322 -19.86 2.86 19.55
N ASP A 323 -19.03 2.46 20.53
CA ASP A 323 -19.46 1.68 21.70
C ASP A 323 -20.56 2.38 22.50
N THR A 324 -20.44 3.69 22.64
CA THR A 324 -21.44 4.51 23.36
C THR A 324 -22.77 4.52 22.61
N ILE A 325 -22.75 4.69 21.29
CA ILE A 325 -23.95 4.61 20.44
C ILE A 325 -24.58 3.22 20.50
N LEU A 326 -23.76 2.18 20.33
CA LEU A 326 -24.19 0.78 20.36
C LEU A 326 -24.86 0.44 21.69
N SER A 327 -24.21 0.72 22.82
CA SER A 327 -24.75 0.47 24.16
C SER A 327 -26.11 1.13 24.40
N PHE A 328 -26.31 2.34 23.87
CA PHE A 328 -27.58 3.03 23.98
C PHE A 328 -28.67 2.43 23.09
N LEU A 329 -28.36 2.18 21.80
CA LEU A 329 -29.33 1.64 20.84
C LEU A 329 -29.71 0.19 21.16
N SER A 330 -28.79 -0.63 21.68
CA SER A 330 -29.05 -2.02 22.10
C SER A 330 -30.10 -2.13 23.21
N LYS A 331 -30.39 -1.05 23.95
CA LYS A 331 -31.51 -1.03 24.93
C LYS A 331 -32.88 -1.15 24.25
N ARG A 332 -32.96 -0.99 22.93
CA ARG A 332 -34.16 -1.13 22.11
C ARG A 332 -34.14 -2.39 21.25
N ASN A 333 -33.62 -3.48 21.82
CA ASN A 333 -33.65 -4.81 21.21
C ASN A 333 -35.08 -5.39 21.08
N ASP A 334 -36.12 -4.66 21.46
CA ASP A 334 -37.52 -4.92 21.11
C ASP A 334 -37.87 -4.43 19.69
N ALA A 335 -37.17 -3.41 19.18
CA ALA A 335 -37.58 -2.67 17.98
C ALA A 335 -36.76 -2.97 16.71
N PHE A 336 -35.43 -3.07 16.82
CA PHE A 336 -34.54 -3.45 15.70
C PHE A 336 -33.32 -4.23 16.19
N ASP A 337 -32.71 -5.02 15.30
CA ASP A 337 -31.39 -5.63 15.52
C ASP A 337 -30.29 -4.71 14.97
N ILE A 338 -29.08 -4.82 15.51
CA ILE A 338 -27.96 -3.95 15.15
C ILE A 338 -26.83 -4.80 14.57
N TRP A 339 -26.42 -4.45 13.35
CA TRP A 339 -25.25 -4.99 12.68
C TRP A 339 -24.08 -4.02 12.80
N ILE A 340 -22.90 -4.53 13.14
CA ILE A 340 -21.65 -3.78 13.21
C ILE A 340 -20.47 -4.71 12.95
N ASP A 341 -19.50 -4.23 12.16
CA ASP A 341 -18.36 -4.98 11.64
C ASP A 341 -17.66 -5.86 12.70
N ARG A 342 -17.25 -5.29 13.83
CA ARG A 342 -16.48 -5.94 14.89
C ARG A 342 -17.20 -7.07 15.63
N THR A 343 -18.52 -7.17 15.49
CA THR A 343 -19.30 -8.26 16.10
C THR A 343 -19.66 -9.36 15.11
N HIS A 344 -19.62 -9.06 13.81
CA HIS A 344 -20.10 -9.97 12.77
C HIS A 344 -19.00 -10.41 11.78
N CYS A 345 -17.83 -9.75 11.78
CA CYS A 345 -16.69 -10.09 10.93
C CYS A 345 -15.54 -10.62 11.80
N GLN A 346 -15.17 -11.90 11.63
CA GLN A 346 -14.16 -12.59 12.45
C GLN A 346 -12.80 -12.73 11.77
N THR A 347 -12.71 -12.58 10.44
CA THR A 347 -11.45 -12.62 9.66
C THR A 347 -11.45 -11.60 8.51
N ALA A 348 -10.26 -11.26 7.98
CA ALA A 348 -10.08 -10.24 6.93
C ALA A 348 -10.66 -10.63 5.55
N GLY A 349 -10.72 -11.93 5.23
CA GLY A 349 -11.34 -12.43 4.00
C GLY A 349 -12.87 -12.37 4.01
N ASP A 350 -13.48 -12.56 5.19
CA ASP A 350 -14.94 -12.51 5.36
C ASP A 350 -15.49 -11.08 5.45
N LEU A 351 -14.61 -10.08 5.54
CA LEU A 351 -14.95 -8.72 5.96
C LEU A 351 -15.90 -8.03 4.96
N TRP A 352 -15.58 -8.05 3.65
CA TRP A 352 -16.38 -7.30 2.68
C TRP A 352 -17.69 -7.95 2.28
N GLU A 353 -17.73 -9.27 2.12
CA GLU A 353 -18.99 -9.97 1.82
C GLU A 353 -19.94 -9.91 3.02
N SER A 354 -19.42 -10.04 4.24
CA SER A 354 -20.21 -9.87 5.47
C SER A 354 -20.70 -8.41 5.64
N ILE A 355 -19.85 -7.41 5.34
CA ILE A 355 -20.27 -6.01 5.31
C ILE A 355 -21.36 -5.79 4.26
N ALA A 356 -21.18 -6.31 3.04
CA ALA A 356 -22.16 -6.17 1.96
C ALA A 356 -23.49 -6.82 2.32
N ASP A 357 -23.48 -8.06 2.82
CA ASP A 357 -24.68 -8.77 3.32
C ASP A 357 -25.36 -7.99 4.46
N GLY A 358 -24.58 -7.48 5.41
CA GLY A 358 -25.06 -6.62 6.50
C GLY A 358 -25.74 -5.35 5.98
N MET A 359 -25.15 -4.70 4.99
CA MET A 359 -25.70 -3.50 4.33
C MET A 359 -26.96 -3.81 3.52
N GLU A 360 -26.98 -4.90 2.78
CA GLU A 360 -28.12 -5.34 1.97
C GLU A 360 -29.32 -5.74 2.83
N ARG A 361 -29.07 -6.38 3.99
CA ARG A 361 -30.13 -6.73 4.96
C ARG A 361 -30.61 -5.55 5.79
N ALA A 362 -29.74 -4.60 6.10
CA ALA A 362 -30.11 -3.46 6.91
C ALA A 362 -31.16 -2.58 6.20
N CYS A 363 -32.17 -2.15 6.97
CA CYS A 363 -33.18 -1.19 6.52
C CYS A 363 -32.64 0.24 6.61
N ILE A 364 -31.82 0.52 7.63
CA ILE A 364 -31.23 1.83 7.91
C ILE A 364 -29.72 1.67 8.11
N ILE A 365 -28.95 2.58 7.54
CA ILE A 365 -27.51 2.71 7.77
C ILE A 365 -27.27 3.97 8.61
N VAL A 366 -26.79 3.80 9.83
CA VAL A 366 -26.34 4.88 10.72
C VAL A 366 -24.87 5.13 10.46
N CYS A 367 -24.52 6.30 9.92
CA CYS A 367 -23.13 6.64 9.61
C CYS A 367 -22.57 7.59 10.67
N LEU A 368 -21.55 7.18 11.43
CA LEU A 368 -20.84 8.02 12.38
C LEU A 368 -19.77 8.84 11.65
N VAL A 369 -20.17 10.03 11.19
CA VAL A 369 -19.41 10.87 10.27
C VAL A 369 -18.49 11.82 11.04
N SER A 370 -17.20 11.51 11.01
CA SER A 370 -16.08 12.32 11.50
C SER A 370 -15.13 12.74 10.37
N SER A 371 -14.06 13.48 10.69
CA SER A 371 -12.97 13.73 9.74
C SER A 371 -12.29 12.43 9.30
N GLN A 372 -12.09 11.50 10.22
CA GLN A 372 -11.51 10.18 9.99
C GLN A 372 -12.40 9.34 9.06
N TYR A 373 -13.73 9.37 9.29
CA TYR A 373 -14.71 8.71 8.42
C TYR A 373 -14.66 9.25 6.99
N PHE A 374 -14.52 10.57 6.84
CA PHE A 374 -14.43 11.21 5.52
C PHE A 374 -13.16 10.82 4.74
N GLU A 375 -12.05 10.60 5.46
CA GLU A 375 -10.75 10.23 4.89
C GLU A 375 -10.55 8.72 4.73
N SER A 376 -11.39 7.91 5.39
CA SER A 376 -11.37 6.45 5.28
C SER A 376 -11.96 5.99 3.95
N LYS A 377 -11.20 5.15 3.26
CA LYS A 377 -11.64 4.58 1.99
C LYS A 377 -12.78 3.57 2.15
N SER A 378 -12.71 2.73 3.18
CA SER A 378 -13.79 1.78 3.49
C SER A 378 -15.09 2.50 3.84
N CYS A 379 -15.04 3.51 4.72
CA CYS A 379 -16.22 4.31 5.05
C CYS A 379 -16.80 5.02 3.83
N ARG A 380 -15.96 5.55 2.92
CA ARG A 380 -16.41 6.12 1.65
C ARG A 380 -17.15 5.09 0.80
N LYS A 381 -16.62 3.87 0.68
CA LYS A 381 -17.28 2.79 -0.08
C LYS A 381 -18.63 2.44 0.52
N GLU A 382 -18.69 2.17 1.83
CA GLU A 382 -19.93 1.83 2.52
C GLU A 382 -20.98 2.92 2.31
N PHE A 383 -20.60 4.19 2.48
CA PHE A 383 -21.53 5.29 2.27
C PHE A 383 -22.04 5.35 0.82
N ILE A 384 -21.14 5.27 -0.17
CA ILE A 384 -21.51 5.31 -1.60
C ILE A 384 -22.37 4.12 -1.97
N TYR A 385 -22.02 2.91 -1.51
CA TYR A 385 -22.79 1.71 -1.81
C TYR A 385 -24.20 1.77 -1.19
N ALA A 386 -24.32 2.22 0.07
CA ALA A 386 -25.61 2.46 0.70
C ALA A 386 -26.46 3.51 -0.04
N ALA A 387 -25.86 4.67 -0.36
CA ALA A 387 -26.57 5.83 -0.89
C ALA A 387 -26.87 5.73 -2.39
N ASP A 388 -25.91 5.27 -3.17
CA ASP A 388 -25.93 5.37 -4.63
C ASP A 388 -26.36 4.05 -5.27
N THR A 389 -25.98 2.91 -4.70
CA THR A 389 -26.29 1.57 -5.23
C THR A 389 -27.55 0.99 -4.60
N LEU A 390 -27.56 0.80 -3.27
CA LEU A 390 -28.66 0.15 -2.55
C LEU A 390 -29.85 1.08 -2.26
N LYS A 391 -29.66 2.40 -2.39
CA LYS A 391 -30.68 3.43 -2.08
C LYS A 391 -31.26 3.27 -0.66
N LYS A 392 -30.42 2.91 0.32
CA LYS A 392 -30.82 2.73 1.71
C LYS A 392 -31.13 4.07 2.38
N THR A 393 -31.97 4.02 3.42
CA THR A 393 -32.15 5.16 4.31
C THR A 393 -30.90 5.33 5.17
N ILE A 394 -30.24 6.48 5.03
CA ILE A 394 -29.03 6.81 5.80
C ILE A 394 -29.39 7.82 6.89
N VAL A 395 -28.91 7.57 8.11
CA VAL A 395 -28.98 8.50 9.24
C VAL A 395 -27.58 8.99 9.57
N PRO A 396 -27.16 10.17 9.10
CA PRO A 396 -25.84 10.71 9.41
C PRO A 396 -25.77 11.22 10.86
N VAL A 397 -24.75 10.79 11.59
CA VAL A 397 -24.39 11.27 12.92
C VAL A 397 -23.06 12.02 12.81
N LEU A 398 -23.12 13.35 12.70
CA LEU A 398 -21.95 14.20 12.58
C LEU A 398 -21.24 14.32 13.94
N LEU A 399 -19.96 13.95 13.97
CA LEU A 399 -19.12 14.02 15.14
C LEU A 399 -18.29 15.31 15.12
N GLU A 400 -18.03 15.82 16.32
CA GLU A 400 -17.20 17.00 16.55
C GLU A 400 -17.67 18.23 15.75
N ASN A 401 -16.72 19.03 15.29
CA ASN A 401 -16.94 20.17 14.43
C ASN A 401 -16.88 19.83 12.94
N PHE A 402 -16.95 18.54 12.57
CA PHE A 402 -16.87 18.14 11.17
C PHE A 402 -18.02 18.74 10.36
N LYS A 403 -17.69 19.26 9.19
CA LYS A 403 -18.65 19.80 8.22
C LYS A 403 -18.58 18.95 6.96
N PRO A 404 -19.72 18.35 6.52
CA PRO A 404 -19.77 17.59 5.29
C PRO A 404 -19.19 18.36 4.11
N LYS A 405 -18.33 17.68 3.36
CA LYS A 405 -17.51 18.25 2.31
C LYS A 405 -17.13 17.20 1.27
N GLY A 406 -16.49 17.63 0.18
CA GLY A 406 -16.02 16.73 -0.88
C GLY A 406 -17.12 15.78 -1.38
N TRP A 407 -16.79 14.49 -1.46
CA TRP A 407 -17.70 13.40 -1.88
C TRP A 407 -18.93 13.24 -0.98
N LEU A 408 -18.82 13.61 0.30
CA LEU A 408 -19.91 13.50 1.27
C LEU A 408 -20.83 14.72 1.23
N GLY A 409 -20.27 15.91 1.01
CA GLY A 409 -21.01 17.17 0.97
C GLY A 409 -22.01 17.27 -0.18
N ILE A 410 -21.86 16.47 -1.24
CA ILE A 410 -22.84 16.36 -2.33
C ILE A 410 -23.96 15.36 -2.05
N ARG A 411 -23.78 14.45 -1.07
CA ARG A 411 -24.76 13.38 -0.74
C ARG A 411 -25.58 13.66 0.52
N ILE A 412 -25.01 14.39 1.49
CA ILE A 412 -25.68 14.74 2.76
C ILE A 412 -26.74 15.88 2.68
N PRO A 413 -26.80 16.82 1.72
CA PRO A 413 -27.65 18.00 1.82
C PRO A 413 -29.13 17.74 2.14
N ASP A 414 -29.71 16.67 1.60
CA ASP A 414 -31.12 16.32 1.78
C ASP A 414 -31.37 15.35 2.95
N MET A 415 -30.32 14.98 3.69
CA MET A 415 -30.38 14.03 4.80
C MET A 415 -30.53 14.75 6.14
N LYS A 416 -31.48 14.32 6.96
CA LYS A 416 -31.58 14.76 8.35
C LYS A 416 -30.42 14.17 9.16
N TYR A 417 -29.51 15.02 9.62
CA TYR A 417 -28.38 14.59 10.44
C TYR A 417 -28.56 14.98 11.92
N ILE A 418 -27.92 14.21 12.79
CA ILE A 418 -27.77 14.52 14.22
C ILE A 418 -26.31 14.92 14.45
N ARG A 419 -26.07 15.94 15.28
CA ARG A 419 -24.71 16.42 15.58
C ARG A 419 -24.38 16.24 17.05
N PHE A 420 -23.22 15.63 17.31
CA PHE A 420 -22.54 15.57 18.60
C PHE A 420 -21.28 16.43 18.51
N ARG A 421 -21.21 17.54 19.26
CA ARG A 421 -20.04 18.44 19.20
C ARG A 421 -18.87 17.95 20.04
N ASP A 422 -19.20 17.26 21.12
CA ASP A 422 -18.25 16.57 21.96
C ASP A 422 -18.48 15.06 21.81
N LEU A 423 -17.43 14.26 21.89
CA LEU A 423 -17.53 12.79 21.89
C LEU A 423 -18.07 12.24 23.23
N GLN A 424 -18.79 13.08 23.98
CA GLN A 424 -19.47 12.72 25.21
C GLN A 424 -20.94 12.42 24.92
N PRO A 425 -21.53 11.42 25.58
CA PRO A 425 -22.94 11.08 25.38
C PRO A 425 -23.88 12.20 25.84
N GLU A 426 -24.37 12.99 24.89
CA GLU A 426 -25.47 13.94 25.11
C GLU A 426 -26.81 13.20 25.06
N GLN A 427 -27.45 12.99 26.21
CA GLN A 427 -28.67 12.16 26.29
C GLN A 427 -29.80 12.64 25.37
N THR A 428 -29.97 13.94 25.19
CA THR A 428 -30.96 14.51 24.26
C THR A 428 -30.68 14.10 22.81
N LYS A 429 -29.42 14.11 22.39
CA LYS A 429 -29.00 13.71 21.03
C LYS A 429 -29.10 12.21 20.82
N MET A 430 -28.82 11.42 21.85
CA MET A 430 -29.04 9.97 21.82
C MET A 430 -30.52 9.62 21.59
N VAL A 431 -31.43 10.32 22.30
CA VAL A 431 -32.88 10.16 22.11
C VAL A 431 -33.33 10.65 20.73
N GLU A 432 -32.76 11.76 20.23
CA GLU A 432 -33.02 12.27 18.89
C GLU A 432 -32.63 11.25 17.80
N LEU A 433 -31.48 10.59 17.96
CA LEU A 433 -31.02 9.51 17.07
C LEU A 433 -31.99 8.33 17.07
N LEU A 434 -32.32 7.82 18.26
CA LEU A 434 -33.27 6.71 18.37
C LEU A 434 -34.63 7.06 17.75
N ASN A 435 -35.16 8.24 18.03
CA ASN A 435 -36.43 8.68 17.44
C ASN A 435 -36.36 8.78 15.93
N THR A 436 -35.25 9.26 15.37
CA THR A 436 -35.05 9.33 13.92
C THR A 436 -35.06 7.94 13.29
N ILE A 437 -34.34 6.97 13.89
CA ILE A 437 -34.34 5.57 13.45
C ILE A 437 -35.76 4.99 13.48
N LEU A 438 -36.46 5.12 14.62
CA LEU A 438 -37.80 4.56 14.79
C LEU A 438 -38.83 5.19 13.84
N LEU A 439 -38.71 6.48 13.53
CA LEU A 439 -39.58 7.15 12.56
C LEU A 439 -39.30 6.66 11.14
N SER A 440 -38.03 6.50 10.77
CA SER A 440 -37.64 5.95 9.47
C SER A 440 -38.13 4.52 9.26
N LEU A 441 -38.05 3.66 10.28
CA LEU A 441 -38.59 2.29 10.21
C LEU A 441 -40.11 2.31 9.98
N LYS A 442 -40.86 3.15 10.70
CA LYS A 442 -42.31 3.27 10.53
C LYS A 442 -42.73 3.75 9.14
N SER A 443 -41.94 4.63 8.50
CA SER A 443 -42.25 5.07 7.14
C SER A 443 -42.06 3.97 6.09
N MET A 444 -41.18 2.98 6.34
CA MET A 444 -40.89 1.89 5.40
C MET A 444 -42.00 0.84 5.34
N ASP A 445 -42.73 0.65 6.45
CA ASP A 445 -43.87 -0.29 6.51
C ASP A 445 -45.04 0.11 5.57
N HIS A 446 -45.02 1.34 5.03
CA HIS A 446 -46.07 1.87 4.16
C HIS A 446 -45.78 1.81 2.65
N GLU A 447 -44.60 1.38 2.19
CA GLU A 447 -44.18 1.47 0.76
C GLU A 447 -44.09 0.16 -0.06
N ASN A 448 -44.39 -1.04 0.46
CA ASN A 448 -44.16 -2.30 -0.29
C ASN A 448 -45.38 -2.93 -1.00
N LEU A 449 -45.42 -2.87 -2.34
CA LEU A 449 -45.78 -3.93 -3.32
C LEU A 449 -45.31 -3.46 -4.72
N PRO A 450 -44.57 -4.21 -5.59
CA PRO A 450 -44.75 -5.63 -5.97
C PRO A 450 -43.46 -6.48 -6.25
N SER A 451 -43.67 -7.73 -6.68
CA SER A 451 -42.85 -8.96 -6.68
C SER A 451 -41.74 -9.14 -7.76
N PRO A 452 -40.77 -10.08 -7.61
CA PRO A 452 -39.70 -10.37 -8.57
C PRO A 452 -39.91 -11.63 -9.45
N SER A 453 -39.32 -11.59 -10.66
CA SER A 453 -39.33 -12.64 -11.70
C SER A 453 -37.99 -13.38 -11.81
N GLN A 454 -38.06 -14.63 -12.30
CA GLN A 454 -37.09 -15.73 -12.22
C GLN A 454 -35.91 -15.67 -13.23
N HIS A 455 -34.76 -16.26 -12.87
CA HIS A 455 -33.72 -16.68 -13.83
C HIS A 455 -33.30 -18.14 -13.67
N HIS A 456 -33.06 -18.79 -14.81
CA HIS A 456 -32.79 -20.21 -15.05
C HIS A 456 -31.29 -20.57 -14.93
N ALA A 457 -30.99 -21.79 -14.52
CA ALA A 457 -29.64 -22.37 -14.43
C ALA A 457 -29.32 -23.31 -15.61
N VAL A 458 -28.05 -23.35 -16.04
CA VAL A 458 -27.49 -24.37 -16.95
C VAL A 458 -26.12 -24.79 -16.39
N THR A 459 -25.93 -26.11 -16.23
CA THR A 459 -24.73 -26.80 -15.69
C THR A 459 -23.79 -27.23 -16.82
N LEU A 460 -22.46 -27.33 -16.59
CA LEU A 460 -21.53 -28.29 -17.26
C LEU A 460 -20.16 -28.39 -16.55
N SER A 461 -19.46 -29.50 -16.80
CA SER A 461 -18.53 -30.27 -15.95
C SER A 461 -17.01 -30.02 -16.06
N ILE A 462 -16.25 -30.43 -15.03
CA ILE A 462 -14.78 -30.33 -14.81
C ILE A 462 -13.99 -31.58 -15.26
N ALA A 463 -12.70 -31.42 -15.61
CA ALA A 463 -11.66 -32.46 -15.52
C ALA A 463 -10.27 -31.87 -15.14
N ASP A 464 -9.56 -32.57 -14.24
CA ASP A 464 -8.27 -32.25 -13.55
C ASP A 464 -6.98 -32.55 -14.35
N THR A 465 -5.83 -31.93 -13.97
CA THR A 465 -4.54 -32.64 -13.71
C THR A 465 -3.41 -31.76 -13.10
N THR A 466 -2.52 -32.39 -12.29
CA THR A 466 -1.48 -31.89 -11.36
C THR A 466 -0.01 -32.07 -11.84
N ALA A 467 0.98 -31.29 -11.30
CA ALA A 467 2.28 -31.75 -10.68
C ALA A 467 3.41 -30.68 -10.57
N GLU A 468 4.22 -30.72 -9.49
CA GLU A 468 5.39 -29.88 -9.08
C GLU A 468 6.77 -30.59 -9.25
N GLU A 469 7.92 -29.86 -9.17
CA GLU A 469 9.24 -30.38 -8.71
C GLU A 469 10.36 -29.30 -8.44
N THR A 470 11.29 -29.55 -7.49
CA THR A 470 12.47 -28.71 -7.05
C THR A 470 13.78 -29.54 -6.96
N SER A 471 15.00 -28.96 -7.15
CA SER A 471 16.31 -29.67 -6.91
C SER A 471 17.53 -28.79 -6.48
N ILE A 472 18.54 -29.43 -5.82
CA ILE A 472 19.72 -28.86 -5.08
C ILE A 472 21.06 -29.19 -5.81
N LEU A 473 22.09 -28.30 -5.79
CA LEU A 473 23.39 -28.42 -6.49
C LEU A 473 24.47 -29.27 -5.77
N ARG A 474 25.43 -29.83 -6.53
CA ARG A 474 26.51 -30.78 -6.10
C ARG A 474 27.84 -30.10 -5.68
N PRO A 475 28.75 -30.79 -4.96
CA PRO A 475 30.07 -30.25 -4.53
C PRO A 475 31.00 -29.78 -5.66
N PHE A 476 31.79 -28.73 -5.40
CA PHE A 476 32.54 -27.95 -6.41
C PHE A 476 33.65 -28.70 -7.16
N ASP A 477 34.27 -29.71 -6.54
CA ASP A 477 35.33 -30.55 -7.13
C ASP A 477 34.78 -31.53 -8.18
N GLN A 478 33.46 -31.70 -8.23
CA GLN A 478 32.76 -32.57 -9.18
C GLN A 478 32.19 -31.82 -10.37
N TRP A 479 32.42 -30.51 -10.47
CA TRP A 479 31.91 -29.69 -11.56
C TRP A 479 32.74 -29.89 -12.81
N THR A 480 32.13 -30.54 -13.79
CA THR A 480 32.73 -30.82 -15.11
C THR A 480 32.14 -29.89 -16.17
N SER A 481 32.82 -29.79 -17.31
CA SER A 481 32.37 -29.02 -18.48
C SER A 481 31.05 -29.49 -19.09
N THR A 482 30.62 -30.69 -18.74
CA THR A 482 29.35 -31.30 -19.15
C THR A 482 28.23 -31.13 -18.12
N GLY A 483 28.54 -30.67 -16.90
CA GLY A 483 27.56 -30.34 -15.86
C GLY A 483 27.07 -28.90 -16.02
N ASN A 484 25.76 -28.67 -15.88
CA ASN A 484 25.19 -27.31 -15.92
C ASN A 484 25.49 -26.49 -14.64
N ASP A 485 26.36 -27.00 -13.77
CA ASP A 485 26.61 -26.52 -12.42
C ASP A 485 27.28 -25.13 -12.41
N VAL A 486 28.25 -24.86 -13.30
CA VAL A 486 28.86 -23.52 -13.44
C VAL A 486 27.80 -22.50 -13.88
N ALA A 487 26.99 -22.82 -14.90
CA ALA A 487 25.95 -21.92 -15.37
C ALA A 487 24.86 -21.70 -14.31
N ALA A 488 24.48 -22.76 -13.58
CA ALA A 488 23.55 -22.69 -12.47
C ALA A 488 24.09 -21.84 -11.32
N TRP A 489 25.39 -21.88 -11.04
CA TRP A 489 26.03 -21.05 -10.01
C TRP A 489 26.05 -19.56 -10.38
N PHE A 490 26.39 -19.21 -11.63
CA PHE A 490 26.30 -17.83 -12.11
C PHE A 490 24.87 -17.30 -12.02
N ALA A 491 23.87 -18.12 -12.37
CA ALA A 491 22.45 -17.78 -12.25
C ALA A 491 22.02 -17.62 -10.78
N HIS A 492 22.45 -18.52 -9.90
CA HIS A 492 22.16 -18.48 -8.46
C HIS A 492 22.70 -17.20 -7.80
N HIS A 493 23.91 -16.78 -8.18
CA HIS A 493 24.55 -15.55 -7.67
C HIS A 493 24.17 -14.29 -8.46
N ARG A 494 23.23 -14.41 -9.42
CA ARG A 494 22.72 -13.30 -10.25
C ARG A 494 23.85 -12.51 -10.93
N ILE A 495 24.84 -13.23 -11.44
CA ILE A 495 25.94 -12.68 -12.24
C ILE A 495 25.51 -12.70 -13.71
N SER A 496 25.76 -11.60 -14.43
CA SER A 496 25.28 -11.43 -15.79
C SER A 496 25.84 -12.49 -16.74
N ARG A 497 25.02 -12.88 -17.73
CA ARG A 497 25.42 -13.85 -18.76
C ARG A 497 26.63 -13.36 -19.57
N LYS A 498 26.74 -12.05 -19.78
CA LYS A 498 27.88 -11.42 -20.47
C LYS A 498 29.17 -11.63 -19.70
N LEU A 499 29.16 -11.43 -18.38
CA LEU A 499 30.34 -11.65 -17.56
C LEU A 499 30.70 -13.14 -17.49
N ARG A 500 29.71 -14.03 -17.37
CA ARG A 500 29.93 -15.49 -17.47
C ARG A 500 30.59 -15.89 -18.80
N ASP A 501 30.07 -15.37 -19.90
CA ASP A 501 30.57 -15.65 -21.24
C ASP A 501 31.94 -15.00 -21.48
N LEU A 502 32.35 -14.00 -20.68
CA LEU A 502 33.70 -13.41 -20.73
C LEU A 502 34.77 -14.37 -20.18
N PHE A 503 34.45 -15.11 -19.10
CA PHE A 503 35.40 -15.95 -18.37
C PHE A 503 35.46 -17.40 -18.85
N GLU A 504 34.37 -17.92 -19.42
CA GLU A 504 34.29 -19.24 -20.06
C GLU A 504 34.81 -20.41 -19.19
N PHE A 505 34.63 -20.36 -17.86
CA PHE A 505 35.03 -21.44 -16.97
C PHE A 505 34.34 -22.75 -17.33
N GLN A 506 35.11 -23.80 -17.50
CA GLN A 506 34.63 -25.13 -17.84
C GLN A 506 34.55 -26.05 -16.63
N THR A 507 35.29 -25.75 -15.56
CA THR A 507 35.31 -26.58 -14.35
C THR A 507 35.27 -25.74 -13.09
N GLY A 508 34.77 -26.33 -11.99
CA GLY A 508 34.80 -25.67 -10.67
C GLY A 508 36.22 -25.37 -10.18
N LYS A 509 37.21 -26.17 -10.60
CA LYS A 509 38.63 -25.93 -10.31
C LYS A 509 39.14 -24.65 -10.97
N GLU A 510 38.79 -24.39 -12.23
CA GLU A 510 39.17 -23.15 -12.92
C GLU A 510 38.57 -21.91 -12.24
N MET A 511 37.32 -22.00 -11.77
CA MET A 511 36.72 -20.93 -10.96
C MET A 511 37.49 -20.71 -9.66
N LEU A 512 37.87 -21.76 -8.94
CA LEU A 512 38.61 -21.65 -7.68
C LEU A 512 40.03 -21.06 -7.88
N ASP A 513 40.78 -21.58 -8.85
CA ASP A 513 42.13 -21.09 -9.18
C ASP A 513 42.08 -19.60 -9.57
N TYR A 514 41.05 -19.21 -10.32
CA TYR A 514 40.83 -17.83 -10.72
C TYR A 514 40.40 -16.94 -9.54
N ALA A 515 39.54 -17.43 -8.64
CA ALA A 515 39.15 -16.71 -7.43
C ALA A 515 40.36 -16.37 -6.56
N GLU A 516 41.35 -17.28 -6.45
CA GLU A 516 42.57 -17.04 -5.67
C GLU A 516 43.45 -15.95 -6.30
N LEU A 517 43.48 -15.87 -7.63
CA LEU A 517 44.17 -14.81 -8.35
C LEU A 517 43.47 -13.46 -8.17
N LEU A 518 42.13 -13.45 -8.26
CA LEU A 518 41.29 -12.26 -8.18
C LEU A 518 41.39 -11.56 -6.82
N ILE A 519 41.44 -12.32 -5.73
CA ILE A 519 41.52 -11.74 -4.38
C ILE A 519 42.88 -11.13 -4.08
N LYS A 520 43.96 -11.60 -4.71
CA LYS A 520 45.31 -11.07 -4.47
C LYS A 520 45.51 -9.65 -4.98
N ASP A 521 44.80 -9.24 -6.03
CA ASP A 521 44.96 -7.92 -6.64
C ASP A 521 43.71 -7.50 -7.45
N ARG A 522 42.64 -7.12 -6.72
CA ARG A 522 41.31 -6.84 -7.29
C ARG A 522 41.29 -5.67 -8.28
N GLU A 523 42.03 -4.61 -7.98
CA GLU A 523 42.04 -3.38 -8.78
C GLU A 523 42.77 -3.59 -10.11
N LYS A 524 43.88 -4.34 -10.10
CA LYS A 524 44.57 -4.74 -11.33
C LYS A 524 43.70 -5.65 -12.19
N GLN A 525 43.00 -6.60 -11.58
CA GLN A 525 42.07 -7.48 -12.29
C GLN A 525 40.93 -6.68 -12.93
N MET A 526 40.27 -5.79 -12.19
CA MET A 526 39.18 -4.94 -12.71
C MET A 526 39.59 -4.18 -13.98
N ASN A 527 40.77 -3.54 -13.97
CA ASN A 527 41.32 -2.81 -15.12
C ASN A 527 41.60 -3.71 -16.33
N ILE A 528 41.96 -4.98 -16.11
CA ILE A 528 42.15 -5.97 -17.19
C ILE A 528 40.77 -6.34 -17.77
N TYR A 529 39.75 -6.54 -16.93
CA TYR A 529 38.42 -6.94 -17.36
C TYR A 529 37.64 -5.87 -18.07
N GLU A 530 37.75 -4.61 -17.67
CA GLU A 530 37.14 -3.51 -18.39
C GLU A 530 37.65 -3.44 -19.84
N LYS A 531 38.95 -3.69 -20.06
CA LYS A 531 39.53 -3.74 -21.40
C LYS A 531 39.02 -4.93 -22.22
N ILE A 532 39.04 -6.14 -21.66
CA ILE A 532 38.58 -7.35 -22.37
C ILE A 532 37.06 -7.29 -22.63
N PHE A 533 36.28 -6.75 -21.69
CA PHE A 533 34.84 -6.57 -21.86
C PHE A 533 34.52 -5.55 -22.96
N ALA A 534 35.23 -4.41 -22.98
CA ALA A 534 35.09 -3.43 -24.04
C ALA A 534 35.47 -4.00 -25.41
N GLU A 535 36.52 -4.82 -25.49
CA GLU A 535 36.92 -5.52 -26.73
C GLU A 535 35.88 -6.56 -27.19
N LYS A 536 35.30 -7.35 -26.27
CA LYS A 536 34.32 -8.40 -26.59
C LYS A 536 32.92 -7.84 -26.90
N TYR A 537 32.57 -6.68 -26.36
CA TYR A 537 31.23 -6.07 -26.47
C TYR A 537 31.23 -4.69 -27.15
N ASN A 538 32.08 -4.50 -28.17
CA ASN A 538 32.07 -3.33 -29.06
C ASN A 538 32.12 -1.96 -28.35
N GLY A 539 33.01 -1.81 -27.37
CA GLY A 539 33.20 -0.56 -26.63
C GLY A 539 32.17 -0.29 -25.54
N SER A 540 31.32 -1.28 -25.20
CA SER A 540 30.42 -1.18 -24.04
C SER A 540 31.23 -1.12 -22.75
N GLU A 541 30.87 -0.20 -21.85
CA GLU A 541 31.44 -0.16 -20.50
C GLU A 541 30.83 -1.25 -19.62
N MET A 542 31.67 -1.99 -18.89
CA MET A 542 31.22 -2.97 -17.91
C MET A 542 30.74 -2.23 -16.67
N PRO A 543 29.49 -2.42 -16.20
CA PRO A 543 29.04 -1.75 -14.99
C PRO A 543 29.89 -2.19 -13.78
N PRO A 544 30.52 -1.27 -13.04
CA PRO A 544 31.45 -1.62 -11.95
C PRO A 544 30.83 -2.56 -10.91
N HIS A 545 29.55 -2.36 -10.60
CA HIS A 545 28.81 -3.17 -9.63
C HIS A 545 28.65 -4.64 -10.06
N GLU A 546 28.65 -4.95 -11.36
CA GLU A 546 28.63 -6.34 -11.84
C GLU A 546 29.93 -7.06 -11.53
N PHE A 547 31.08 -6.40 -11.72
CA PHE A 547 32.38 -6.95 -11.38
C PHE A 547 32.55 -7.13 -9.86
N TYR A 548 32.10 -6.14 -9.05
CA TYR A 548 32.15 -6.26 -7.60
C TYR A 548 31.25 -7.37 -7.06
N ARG A 549 30.07 -7.58 -7.64
CA ARG A 549 29.20 -8.72 -7.30
C ARG A 549 29.86 -10.05 -7.63
N PHE A 550 30.47 -10.14 -8.82
CA PHE A 550 31.22 -11.32 -9.23
C PHE A 550 32.42 -11.60 -8.31
N ALA A 551 33.25 -10.60 -8.00
CA ALA A 551 34.39 -10.75 -7.11
C ALA A 551 33.99 -11.19 -5.70
N THR A 552 32.89 -10.64 -5.17
CA THR A 552 32.32 -11.02 -3.88
C THR A 552 31.83 -12.48 -3.88
N ALA A 553 31.17 -12.91 -4.96
CA ALA A 553 30.73 -14.29 -5.12
C ALA A 553 31.91 -15.26 -5.25
N MET A 554 32.99 -14.89 -5.95
CA MET A 554 34.22 -15.70 -6.03
C MET A 554 34.95 -15.82 -4.68
N GLU A 555 34.87 -14.79 -3.83
CA GLU A 555 35.38 -14.86 -2.46
C GLU A 555 34.55 -15.77 -1.56
N GLN A 556 33.22 -15.72 -1.70
CA GLN A 556 32.33 -16.68 -1.04
C GLN A 556 32.62 -18.12 -1.49
N LEU A 557 32.81 -18.34 -2.80
CA LEU A 557 33.19 -19.64 -3.36
C LEU A 557 34.45 -20.22 -2.69
N LEU A 558 35.48 -19.41 -2.46
CA LEU A 558 36.70 -19.86 -1.78
C LEU A 558 36.49 -20.17 -0.30
N ASN A 559 35.66 -19.37 0.39
CA ASN A 559 35.32 -19.60 1.79
C ASN A 559 34.49 -20.88 1.96
N ASP A 560 33.58 -21.15 1.03
CA ASP A 560 32.75 -22.35 1.01
C ASP A 560 33.60 -23.60 0.70
N ASN A 561 34.57 -23.49 -0.20
CA ASN A 561 35.52 -24.58 -0.46
C ASN A 561 36.47 -24.84 0.74
N ARG A 562 36.91 -23.80 1.45
CA ARG A 562 37.73 -23.96 2.66
C ARG A 562 36.94 -24.57 3.82
N SER A 563 35.66 -24.20 3.96
CA SER A 563 34.79 -24.76 5.00
C SER A 563 34.41 -26.21 4.71
N SER A 564 34.20 -26.60 3.46
CA SER A 564 33.98 -28.00 3.05
C SER A 564 35.22 -28.88 3.25
N LEU A 565 36.43 -28.38 2.98
CA LEU A 565 37.68 -29.09 3.29
C LEU A 565 37.90 -29.24 4.82
N SER A 566 37.44 -28.27 5.61
CA SER A 566 37.53 -28.32 7.08
C SER A 566 36.53 -29.29 7.72
N SER A 567 35.38 -29.54 7.08
CA SER A 567 34.37 -30.50 7.54
C SER A 567 34.74 -31.94 7.18
N VAL A 568 35.46 -32.16 6.07
CA VAL A 568 36.05 -33.46 5.72
C VAL A 568 37.17 -33.85 6.72
N ASN A 569 37.97 -32.90 7.20
CA ASN A 569 39.00 -33.15 8.21
C ASN A 569 38.48 -33.37 9.65
N LYS A 570 37.21 -33.03 9.94
CA LYS A 570 36.59 -33.29 11.25
C LYS A 570 36.01 -34.71 11.40
N ASN A 571 35.91 -35.47 10.31
CA ASN A 571 35.47 -36.87 10.33
C ASN A 571 36.60 -37.89 10.52
N ALA A 572 37.86 -37.45 10.65
CA ALA A 572 38.94 -38.31 11.11
C ALA A 572 38.98 -38.33 12.64
N SER A 573 38.30 -39.31 13.24
CA SER A 573 38.41 -39.59 14.66
C SER A 573 39.85 -40.00 15.03
N ILE A 574 40.38 -39.30 16.02
CA ILE A 574 41.69 -39.46 16.67
C ILE A 574 41.88 -40.89 17.22
N PRO A 575 43.06 -41.51 17.10
CA PRO A 575 43.56 -42.41 18.14
C PRO A 575 44.43 -41.62 19.11
N ILE A 576 43.99 -41.59 20.35
CA ILE A 576 44.71 -41.05 21.51
C ILE A 576 46.06 -41.78 21.61
N LYS A 577 47.17 -41.03 21.63
CA LYS A 577 48.34 -41.38 22.44
C LYS A 577 48.95 -40.13 23.07
N SER A 578 49.20 -40.30 24.37
CA SER A 578 49.88 -39.42 25.32
C SER A 578 51.08 -38.66 24.76
N SER A 579 51.28 -37.43 25.24
CA SER A 579 52.40 -37.08 26.13
C SER A 579 52.77 -35.60 26.05
N THR A 580 52.73 -34.95 27.22
CA THR A 580 53.76 -34.01 27.71
C THR A 580 53.88 -32.61 27.07
N CYS A 581 53.29 -31.63 27.77
CA CYS A 581 53.96 -30.48 28.41
C CYS A 581 54.58 -29.32 27.58
N ILE A 582 54.43 -28.14 28.20
CA ILE A 582 55.26 -26.91 28.18
C ILE A 582 54.79 -25.74 27.31
N ILE A 583 54.05 -24.86 27.98
CA ILE A 583 54.19 -23.39 28.11
C ILE A 583 55.30 -22.74 27.27
N LEU A 584 54.93 -21.76 26.44
CA LEU A 584 55.43 -20.36 26.50
C LEU A 584 54.52 -19.44 25.70
#